data_AF-A0AAJ8E297-F1
#
_entry.id   AF-A0AAJ8E297-F1
#
_cell.length_a   1.000
_cell.length_b   1.000
_cell.length_c   1.000
_cell.angle_alpha   90.00
_cell.angle_beta   90.00
_cell.angle_gamma   90.00
#
_symmetry.space_group_name_H-M   'P 1'
#
loop_
_entity.id
_entity.type
_entity.pdbx_description
1 polymer ?
#
loop_
_entity_poly.entity_id
_entity_poly.type
_entity_poly.pdbx_seq_one_letter_code
_entity_poly.pdbx_strand_id
1 'polypeptide(L)'
;MEGGPVPAVLERGRRYGEVIYHTRNVMAYYYAGWVSTYSFHQANGFDDPSISNSTPFNTEQAVQQCIDAGVIADKIVCVMPLYGRSFIGTDGLGKPFTGVGNGSWEAGVRDYKDLPHHGVKEYVLDRAIASYSYDLTVRMLTSYTPRSMGQKVHYIASRGLGGVM
;
A
#
# COMPACT_ATOMS: atom_id res chain seq x y z
N MET A 1 22.10 -34.84 -17.83
CA MET A 1 21.90 -34.50 -16.40
C MET A 1 20.42 -34.21 -16.23
N GLU A 2 19.68 -35.19 -15.71
CA GLU A 2 18.23 -35.12 -15.54
C GLU A 2 17.88 -34.17 -14.40
N GLY A 3 17.00 -33.20 -14.69
CA GLY A 3 16.44 -32.29 -13.70
C GLY A 3 15.50 -33.05 -12.78
N GLY A 4 15.80 -33.02 -11.47
CA GLY A 4 14.94 -33.58 -10.44
C GLY A 4 13.55 -32.94 -10.42
N PRO A 5 12.56 -33.61 -9.81
CA PRO A 5 11.17 -33.18 -9.84
C PRO A 5 11.00 -31.79 -9.24
N VAL A 6 10.42 -30.89 -10.03
CA VAL A 6 10.04 -29.55 -9.60
C VAL A 6 8.96 -29.68 -8.52
N PRO A 7 9.13 -29.05 -7.33
CA PRO A 7 8.13 -29.09 -6.27
C PRO A 7 6.71 -28.72 -6.76
N ALA A 8 5.70 -29.48 -6.33
CA ALA A 8 4.30 -29.33 -6.77
C ALA A 8 3.65 -27.95 -6.51
N VAL A 9 4.30 -27.10 -5.71
CA VAL A 9 3.92 -25.69 -5.49
C VAL A 9 4.35 -24.81 -6.67
N LEU A 10 5.54 -25.04 -7.22
CA LEU A 10 6.06 -24.32 -8.39
C LEU A 10 5.28 -24.70 -9.66
N GLU A 11 4.91 -25.97 -9.82
CA GLU A 11 4.00 -26.45 -10.88
C GLU A 11 2.61 -25.78 -10.81
N ARG A 12 2.06 -25.56 -9.60
CA ARG A 12 0.79 -24.84 -9.42
C ARG A 12 0.91 -23.36 -9.77
N GLY A 13 2.00 -22.68 -9.36
CA GLY A 13 2.30 -21.31 -9.76
C GLY A 13 2.41 -21.16 -11.28
N ARG A 14 3.12 -22.11 -11.93
CA ARG A 14 3.26 -22.19 -13.39
C ARG A 14 1.91 -22.37 -14.09
N ARG A 15 1.04 -23.27 -13.60
CA ARG A 15 -0.32 -23.46 -14.14
C ARG A 15 -1.21 -22.23 -13.97
N TYR A 16 -1.12 -21.50 -12.85
CA TYR A 16 -1.87 -20.24 -12.71
C TYR A 16 -1.31 -19.13 -13.62
N GLY A 17 -0.01 -19.14 -13.92
CA GLY A 17 0.61 -18.24 -14.91
C GLY A 17 0.23 -18.58 -16.35
N GLU A 18 0.14 -19.88 -16.70
CA GLU A 18 -0.19 -20.34 -18.05
C GLU A 18 -1.70 -20.30 -18.38
N VAL A 19 -2.59 -20.41 -17.37
CA VAL A 19 -4.05 -20.40 -17.58
C VAL A 19 -4.62 -18.97 -17.57
N ILE A 20 -3.93 -18.00 -16.96
CA ILE A 20 -4.35 -16.59 -16.99
C ILE A 20 -3.53 -15.85 -18.05
N TYR A 21 -4.11 -15.75 -19.25
CA TYR A 21 -3.62 -14.90 -20.35
C TYR A 21 -3.77 -13.38 -20.05
N HIS A 22 -4.32 -13.01 -18.88
CA HIS A 22 -4.67 -11.66 -18.46
C HIS A 22 -3.80 -11.12 -17.30
N THR A 23 -4.00 -9.85 -16.94
CA THR A 23 -3.28 -9.15 -15.86
C THR A 23 -3.59 -9.72 -14.47
N ARG A 24 -2.66 -9.51 -13.54
CA ARG A 24 -2.71 -9.82 -12.11
C ARG A 24 -2.77 -8.51 -11.32
N ASN A 25 -3.94 -8.22 -10.74
CA ASN A 25 -4.12 -7.01 -9.94
C ASN A 25 -3.69 -7.28 -8.49
N VAL A 26 -2.58 -6.68 -8.07
CA VAL A 26 -2.12 -6.70 -6.68
C VAL A 26 -2.80 -5.54 -5.96
N MET A 27 -3.70 -5.87 -5.02
CA MET A 27 -4.36 -4.88 -4.15
C MET A 27 -3.34 -4.28 -3.17
N ALA A 28 -2.55 -3.32 -3.65
CA ALA A 28 -1.46 -2.68 -2.94
C ALA A 28 -1.95 -1.57 -1.98
N TYR A 29 -3.07 -1.83 -1.30
CA TYR A 29 -3.75 -0.91 -0.40
C TYR A 29 -4.54 -1.67 0.67
N TYR A 30 -5.24 -0.95 1.55
CA TYR A 30 -5.99 -1.51 2.68
C TYR A 30 -5.12 -2.17 3.76
N TYR A 31 -3.84 -1.79 3.83
CA TYR A 31 -2.95 -2.35 4.86
C TYR A 31 -3.41 -1.94 6.27
N ALA A 32 -3.95 -0.72 6.40
CA ALA A 32 -4.30 -0.09 7.66
C ALA A 32 -5.80 0.22 7.75
N GLY A 33 -6.37 0.12 8.95
CA GLY A 33 -7.77 0.44 9.18
C GLY A 33 -8.17 0.34 10.65
N TRP A 34 -9.48 0.22 10.90
CA TRP A 34 -10.03 0.22 12.26
C TRP A 34 -9.61 -0.99 13.11
N VAL A 35 -9.20 -2.09 12.46
CA VAL A 35 -8.68 -3.30 13.11
C VAL A 35 -7.18 -3.20 13.45
N SER A 36 -6.51 -2.13 13.04
CA SER A 36 -5.10 -1.90 13.31
C SER A 36 -4.85 -1.55 14.78
N THR A 37 -3.68 -1.94 15.31
CA THR A 37 -3.23 -1.50 16.65
C THR A 37 -2.63 -0.10 16.64
N TYR A 38 -2.00 0.29 15.53
CA TYR A 38 -1.31 1.56 15.35
C TYR A 38 -1.83 2.29 14.11
N SER A 39 -1.64 3.60 14.06
CA SER A 39 -1.84 4.38 12.84
C SER A 39 -0.68 4.11 11.89
N PHE A 40 -0.92 3.55 10.71
CA PHE A 40 0.16 3.18 9.80
C PHE A 40 -0.27 3.35 8.33
N HIS A 41 0.69 3.21 7.42
CA HIS A 41 0.44 3.47 6.00
C HIS A 41 -0.50 2.43 5.41
N GLN A 42 -1.57 2.88 4.73
CA GLN A 42 -2.51 1.96 4.10
C GLN A 42 -2.03 1.39 2.76
N ALA A 43 -0.98 1.97 2.16
CA ALA A 43 -0.53 1.68 0.80
C ALA A 43 0.94 2.08 0.56
N ASN A 44 1.87 1.80 1.48
CA ASN A 44 3.29 2.09 1.29
C ASN A 44 3.95 1.11 0.30
N GLY A 45 4.90 1.62 -0.50
CA GLY A 45 5.67 0.82 -1.45
C GLY A 45 6.68 -0.10 -0.76
N PHE A 46 7.42 0.43 0.21
CA PHE A 46 8.51 -0.27 0.91
C PHE A 46 8.35 -0.19 2.43
N ASP A 47 9.10 -1.02 3.13
CA ASP A 47 9.26 -0.94 4.58
C ASP A 47 10.12 0.27 5.01
N ASP A 48 9.74 0.90 6.11
CA ASP A 48 10.47 1.99 6.75
C ASP A 48 10.69 1.72 8.25
N PRO A 49 11.81 1.08 8.62
CA PRO A 49 12.12 0.78 10.01
C PRO A 49 12.49 2.03 10.83
N SER A 50 12.64 3.20 10.21
CA SER A 50 12.95 4.44 10.96
C SER A 50 11.74 4.94 11.77
N ILE A 51 10.53 4.53 11.40
CA ILE A 51 9.29 4.81 12.13
C ILE A 51 8.65 3.48 12.51
N SER A 52 8.88 3.06 13.75
CA SER A 52 8.33 1.81 14.28
C SER A 52 6.82 1.69 14.05
N ASN A 53 6.37 0.50 13.66
CA ASN A 53 4.96 0.15 13.39
C ASN A 53 4.29 0.88 12.22
N SER A 54 5.01 1.68 11.42
CA SER A 54 4.41 2.49 10.36
C SER A 54 4.18 1.75 9.02
N THR A 55 4.87 0.63 8.81
CA THR A 55 4.87 -0.15 7.57
C THR A 55 4.84 -1.66 7.82
N PRO A 56 3.87 -2.20 8.59
CA PRO A 56 3.80 -3.63 8.87
C PRO A 56 3.60 -4.51 7.61
N PHE A 57 3.13 -3.91 6.52
CA PHE A 57 3.01 -4.49 5.18
C PHE A 57 3.68 -3.55 4.18
N ASN A 58 4.08 -4.05 3.01
CA ASN A 58 4.59 -3.21 1.91
C ASN A 58 4.33 -3.86 0.53
N THR A 59 4.18 -3.02 -0.50
CA THR A 59 3.90 -3.48 -1.87
C THR A 59 5.05 -4.25 -2.50
N GLU A 60 6.29 -3.86 -2.24
CA GLU A 60 7.49 -4.53 -2.75
C GLU A 60 7.48 -6.02 -2.45
N GLN A 61 7.24 -6.38 -1.17
CA GLN A 61 7.22 -7.75 -0.74
C GLN A 61 6.15 -8.58 -1.48
N ALA A 62 4.96 -8.01 -1.68
CA ALA A 62 3.88 -8.67 -2.40
C ALA A 62 4.20 -8.85 -3.90
N VAL A 63 4.81 -7.84 -4.52
CA VAL A 63 5.26 -7.92 -5.93
C VAL A 63 6.35 -8.98 -6.08
N GLN A 64 7.35 -8.99 -5.19
CA GLN A 64 8.43 -9.96 -5.24
C GLN A 64 7.92 -11.38 -5.05
N GLN A 65 7.00 -11.61 -4.11
CA GLN A 65 6.35 -12.91 -3.94
C GLN A 65 5.61 -13.39 -5.19
N CYS A 66 4.97 -12.49 -5.94
CA CYS A 66 4.33 -12.86 -7.21
C CYS A 66 5.38 -13.28 -8.26
N ILE A 67 6.46 -12.53 -8.37
CA ILE A 67 7.56 -12.82 -9.30
C ILE A 67 8.22 -14.17 -8.95
N ASP A 68 8.52 -14.40 -7.67
CA ASP A 68 9.12 -15.64 -7.18
C ASP A 68 8.20 -16.86 -7.42
N ALA A 69 6.89 -16.64 -7.42
CA ALA A 69 5.89 -17.65 -7.77
C ALA A 69 5.73 -17.88 -9.29
N GLY A 70 6.47 -17.14 -10.12
CA GLY A 70 6.50 -17.29 -11.58
C GLY A 70 5.57 -16.35 -12.35
N VAL A 71 5.00 -15.33 -11.71
CA VAL A 71 4.20 -14.30 -12.43
C VAL A 71 5.16 -13.37 -13.17
N ILE A 72 4.93 -13.19 -14.48
CA ILE A 72 5.71 -12.27 -15.30
C ILE A 72 5.40 -10.83 -14.85
N ALA A 73 6.45 -10.02 -14.64
CA ALA A 73 6.35 -8.66 -14.12
C ALA A 73 5.35 -7.78 -14.88
N ASP A 74 5.35 -7.84 -16.22
CA ASP A 74 4.48 -7.06 -17.10
C ASP A 74 2.98 -7.42 -16.96
N LYS A 75 2.66 -8.53 -16.30
CA LYS A 75 1.28 -8.91 -15.95
C LYS A 75 0.87 -8.37 -14.60
N ILE A 76 1.78 -7.89 -13.76
CA ILE A 76 1.46 -7.41 -12.42
C ILE A 76 1.03 -5.94 -12.50
N VAL A 77 -0.24 -5.66 -12.18
CA VAL A 77 -0.79 -4.30 -12.09
C VAL A 77 -0.96 -3.95 -10.61
N CYS A 78 -0.37 -2.84 -10.19
CA CYS A 78 -0.46 -2.38 -8.81
C CYS A 78 -1.68 -1.48 -8.64
N VAL A 79 -2.58 -1.86 -7.75
CA VAL A 79 -3.79 -1.09 -7.48
C VAL A 79 -3.52 0.00 -6.42
N MET A 80 -3.95 1.23 -6.67
CA MET A 80 -3.72 2.37 -5.77
C MET A 80 -5.02 2.96 -5.22
N PRO A 81 -5.06 3.38 -3.94
CA PRO A 81 -6.28 3.91 -3.35
C PRO A 81 -6.51 5.37 -3.75
N LEU A 82 -7.74 5.67 -4.21
CA LEU A 82 -8.25 7.03 -4.40
C LEU A 82 -9.01 7.53 -3.15
N TYR A 83 -8.57 7.09 -1.98
CA TYR A 83 -9.12 7.48 -0.69
C TYR A 83 -8.04 7.41 0.41
N GLY A 84 -8.29 8.10 1.50
CA GLY A 84 -7.50 8.09 2.72
C GLY A 84 -8.10 7.23 3.83
N ARG A 85 -7.25 6.71 4.72
CA ARG A 85 -7.63 6.05 5.97
C ARG A 85 -7.26 6.94 7.14
N SER A 86 -8.25 7.32 7.95
CA SER A 86 -8.06 8.20 9.10
C SER A 86 -7.94 7.48 10.43
N PHE A 87 -7.15 8.06 11.33
CA PHE A 87 -6.91 7.64 12.70
C PHE A 87 -7.00 8.87 13.60
N ILE A 88 -7.86 8.82 14.63
CA ILE A 88 -8.08 9.92 15.58
C ILE A 88 -7.50 9.59 16.96
N GLY A 89 -7.17 10.63 17.73
CA GLY A 89 -6.58 10.47 19.05
C GLY A 89 -5.20 9.82 19.01
N THR A 90 -4.46 10.05 17.92
CA THR A 90 -3.12 9.51 17.70
C THR A 90 -2.08 10.61 17.79
N ASP A 91 -0.88 10.29 18.29
CA ASP A 91 0.26 11.22 18.37
C ASP A 91 1.09 11.28 17.08
N GLY A 92 0.63 10.59 16.03
CA GLY A 92 1.27 10.56 14.72
C GLY A 92 1.45 9.14 14.22
N LEU A 93 2.16 9.00 13.09
CA LEU A 93 2.38 7.72 12.42
C LEU A 93 3.14 6.72 13.31
N GLY A 94 2.72 5.47 13.29
CA GLY A 94 3.27 4.38 14.10
C GLY A 94 2.82 4.39 15.56
N LYS A 95 1.87 5.26 15.93
CA LYS A 95 1.39 5.41 17.31
C LYS A 95 -0.01 4.82 17.49
N PRO A 96 -0.39 4.44 18.72
CA PRO A 96 -1.77 4.07 19.02
C PRO A 96 -2.76 5.17 18.63
N PHE A 97 -4.02 4.79 18.46
CA PHE A 97 -5.13 5.68 18.14
C PHE A 97 -6.38 5.22 18.93
N THR A 98 -7.38 6.09 19.06
CA THR A 98 -8.59 5.78 19.84
C THR A 98 -9.81 5.46 18.97
N GLY A 99 -9.75 5.80 17.68
CA GLY A 99 -10.73 5.41 16.68
C GLY A 99 -10.34 5.90 15.29
N VAL A 100 -11.23 5.73 14.32
CA VAL A 100 -10.99 6.18 12.94
C VAL A 100 -11.77 7.44 12.55
N GLY A 101 -12.72 7.86 13.40
CA GLY A 101 -13.57 9.01 13.18
C GLY A 101 -14.55 8.82 12.02
N ASN A 102 -15.25 9.91 11.68
CA ASN A 102 -16.14 9.94 10.52
C ASN A 102 -15.34 9.96 9.22
N GLY A 103 -15.99 9.60 8.12
CA GLY A 103 -15.44 9.69 6.77
C GLY A 103 -16.44 10.27 5.78
N SER A 104 -16.06 10.32 4.50
CA SER A 104 -16.88 10.88 3.42
C SER A 104 -18.15 10.04 3.18
N TRP A 105 -18.00 8.71 3.23
CA TRP A 105 -19.10 7.76 3.00
C TRP A 105 -19.17 6.65 4.05
N GLU A 106 -18.02 6.30 4.63
CA GLU A 106 -17.88 5.27 5.65
C GLU A 106 -16.93 5.75 6.74
N ALA A 107 -17.12 5.29 7.97
CA ALA A 107 -16.24 5.66 9.09
C ALA A 107 -14.77 5.33 8.77
N GLY A 108 -13.88 6.30 9.01
CA GLY A 108 -12.45 6.14 8.74
C GLY A 108 -12.01 6.21 7.28
N VAL A 109 -12.93 6.42 6.32
CA VAL A 109 -12.61 6.52 4.88
C VAL A 109 -12.86 7.94 4.39
N ARG A 110 -11.84 8.59 3.82
CA ARG A 110 -11.91 9.97 3.33
C ARG A 110 -11.68 9.98 1.82
N ASP A 111 -12.54 10.62 1.05
CA ASP A 111 -12.32 10.74 -0.39
C ASP A 111 -11.03 11.53 -0.67
N TYR A 112 -10.28 11.10 -1.67
CA TYR A 112 -9.06 11.76 -2.10
C TYR A 112 -9.26 13.25 -2.42
N LYS A 113 -10.37 13.60 -3.08
CA LYS A 113 -10.67 14.98 -3.50
C LYS A 113 -10.82 15.96 -2.34
N ASP A 114 -11.05 15.45 -1.13
CA ASP A 114 -11.24 16.24 0.10
C ASP A 114 -9.94 16.32 0.94
N LEU A 115 -8.83 15.77 0.42
CA LEU A 115 -7.55 15.63 1.12
C LEU A 115 -6.41 16.39 0.40
N PRO A 116 -5.45 16.96 1.15
CA PRO A 116 -5.50 17.16 2.60
C PRO A 116 -6.62 18.14 2.95
N HIS A 117 -7.15 18.04 4.17
CA HIS A 117 -8.05 19.07 4.68
C HIS A 117 -7.35 20.43 4.67
N HIS A 118 -8.11 21.49 4.42
CA HIS A 118 -7.57 22.83 4.31
C HIS A 118 -6.79 23.22 5.57
N GLY A 119 -5.54 23.65 5.39
CA GLY A 119 -4.63 24.03 6.48
C GLY A 119 -3.94 22.85 7.19
N VAL A 120 -4.24 21.60 6.83
CA VAL A 120 -3.58 20.43 7.41
C VAL A 120 -2.27 20.14 6.68
N LYS A 121 -1.21 19.90 7.46
CA LYS A 121 0.11 19.60 6.93
C LYS A 121 0.16 18.17 6.37
N GLU A 122 0.77 18.04 5.19
CA GLU A 122 1.07 16.77 4.55
C GLU A 122 2.55 16.41 4.69
N TYR A 123 2.82 15.12 4.79
CA TYR A 123 4.13 14.51 4.95
C TYR A 123 4.32 13.42 3.89
N VAL A 124 5.49 13.41 3.25
CA VAL A 124 5.88 12.42 2.25
C VAL A 124 7.12 11.70 2.78
N LEU A 125 7.11 10.37 2.74
CA LEU A 125 8.21 9.53 3.14
C LEU A 125 8.76 8.82 1.90
N ASP A 126 9.89 9.32 1.41
CA ASP A 126 10.52 8.83 0.18
C ASP A 126 10.93 7.35 0.29
N ARG A 127 11.44 6.95 1.46
CA ARG A 127 11.84 5.56 1.72
C ARG A 127 10.65 4.61 1.59
N ALA A 128 9.55 4.91 2.28
CA ALA A 128 8.35 4.08 2.25
C ALA A 128 7.58 4.18 0.92
N ILE A 129 7.85 5.20 0.10
CA ILE A 129 6.98 5.64 -1.01
C ILE A 129 5.53 5.73 -0.50
N ALA A 130 5.33 6.62 0.47
CA ALA A 130 4.05 6.80 1.14
C ALA A 130 3.87 8.24 1.60
N SER A 131 2.61 8.61 1.83
CA SER A 131 2.25 9.94 2.33
C SER A 131 1.12 9.86 3.36
N TYR A 132 1.04 10.88 4.20
CA TYR A 132 -0.05 11.09 5.14
C TYR A 132 -0.21 12.59 5.45
N SER A 133 -1.39 12.99 5.90
CA SER A 133 -1.62 14.29 6.50
C SER A 133 -1.79 14.13 8.01
N TYR A 134 -1.39 15.14 8.78
CA TYR A 134 -1.59 15.11 10.22
C TYR A 134 -2.06 16.48 10.73
N ASP A 135 -3.24 16.48 11.32
CA ASP A 135 -3.83 17.62 12.01
C ASP A 135 -3.51 17.50 13.50
N LEU A 136 -2.63 18.37 13.99
CA LEU A 136 -2.21 18.43 15.39
C LEU A 136 -3.32 18.93 16.31
N THR A 137 -4.22 19.79 15.82
CA THR A 137 -5.28 20.40 16.62
C THR A 137 -6.32 19.37 17.02
N VAL A 138 -6.69 18.48 16.10
CA VAL A 138 -7.65 17.40 16.37
C VAL A 138 -7.01 16.02 16.53
N ARG A 139 -5.66 15.95 16.51
CA ARG A 139 -4.88 14.71 16.61
C ARG A 139 -5.35 13.63 15.63
N MET A 140 -5.52 14.03 14.37
CA MET A 140 -6.02 13.18 13.30
C MET A 140 -4.96 12.97 12.23
N LEU A 141 -4.60 11.71 11.99
CA LEU A 141 -3.75 11.29 10.89
C LEU A 141 -4.61 10.71 9.77
N THR A 142 -4.33 11.06 8.52
CA THR A 142 -4.93 10.41 7.35
C THR A 142 -3.83 9.90 6.41
N SER A 143 -3.73 8.58 6.21
CA SER A 143 -2.80 7.99 5.24
C SER A 143 -3.43 7.96 3.85
N TYR A 144 -2.75 8.47 2.82
CA TYR A 144 -3.25 8.59 1.44
C TYR A 144 -2.11 8.90 0.45
N THR A 145 -2.33 8.79 -0.86
CA THR A 145 -1.26 8.65 -1.89
C THR A 145 -0.88 9.86 -2.78
N PRO A 146 -1.56 11.03 -2.84
CA PRO A 146 -1.37 12.03 -3.92
C PRO A 146 0.08 12.39 -4.23
N ARG A 147 0.86 12.78 -3.21
CA ARG A 147 2.23 13.22 -3.42
C ARG A 147 3.21 12.10 -3.70
N SER A 148 2.96 10.89 -3.19
CA SER A 148 3.77 9.71 -3.49
C SER A 148 3.40 9.04 -4.82
N MET A 149 2.34 9.49 -5.50
CA MET A 149 1.87 8.90 -6.77
C MET A 149 2.98 8.87 -7.84
N GLY A 150 3.70 9.98 -8.03
CA GLY A 150 4.81 10.03 -8.99
C GLY A 150 5.92 9.01 -8.68
N GLN A 151 6.25 8.85 -7.39
CA GLN A 151 7.24 7.85 -6.94
C GLN A 151 6.74 6.42 -7.17
N LYS A 152 5.44 6.15 -6.96
CA LYS A 152 4.85 4.84 -7.22
C LYS A 152 4.82 4.49 -8.70
N VAL A 153 4.45 5.45 -9.56
CA VAL A 153 4.49 5.25 -11.01
C VAL A 153 5.93 5.01 -11.48
N HIS A 154 6.89 5.76 -10.96
CA HIS A 154 8.31 5.52 -11.25
C HIS A 154 8.76 4.13 -10.79
N TYR A 155 8.39 3.71 -9.59
CA TYR A 155 8.66 2.35 -9.09
C TYR A 155 8.10 1.28 -10.05
N ILE A 156 6.82 1.39 -10.43
CA ILE A 156 6.14 0.47 -11.35
C ILE A 156 6.86 0.38 -12.69
N ALA A 157 7.21 1.53 -13.28
CA ALA A 157 7.94 1.59 -14.54
C ALA A 157 9.34 0.96 -14.41
N SER A 158 10.08 1.30 -13.34
CA SER A 158 11.44 0.78 -13.10
C SER A 158 11.48 -0.73 -12.89
N ARG A 159 10.37 -1.33 -12.44
CA ARG A 159 10.22 -2.76 -12.21
C ARG A 159 9.60 -3.51 -13.38
N GLY A 160 9.30 -2.82 -14.49
CA GLY A 160 8.66 -3.43 -15.66
C GLY A 160 7.27 -3.99 -15.35
N LEU A 161 6.56 -3.39 -14.39
CA LEU A 161 5.23 -3.83 -14.00
C LEU A 161 4.19 -3.40 -15.04
N GLY A 162 3.08 -4.14 -15.11
CA GLY A 162 2.01 -3.97 -16.09
C GLY A 162 1.19 -2.67 -16.00
N GLY A 163 1.39 -1.88 -14.94
CA GLY A 163 0.80 -0.54 -14.81
C GLY A 163 0.14 -0.28 -13.46
N VAL A 164 -0.73 0.72 -13.45
CA VAL A 164 -1.52 1.18 -12.29
C VAL A 164 -3.00 0.90 -12.55
N MET A 165 -3.73 0.51 -11.52
CA MET A 165 -5.20 0.53 -11.47
C MET A 165 -5.67 1.35 -10.27
#